data_AF-A0A350XMW1-F1
#
_entry.id   AF-A0A350XMW1-F1
#
_cell.length_a   1.000
_cell.length_b   1.000
_cell.length_c   1.000
_cell.angle_alpha   90.00
_cell.angle_beta   90.00
_cell.angle_gamma   90.00
#
_symmetry.space_group_name_H-M   'P 1'
#
loop_
_entity.id
_entity.type
_entity.pdbx_description
1 polymer ?
#
loop_
_entity_poly.entity_id
_entity_poly.type
_entity_poly.pdbx_seq_one_letter_code
_entity_poly.pdbx_strand_id
1 'polypeptide(L)'
;MGRAGKALRQILETYGISQNKLAGALGVKRYVVFRWFHEQTDPNAETVAEIVKVLKEIEPSAAEEFVRLYLGEIITGDTQQQ
;
A
#
# COMPACT_ATOMS: atom_id res chain seq x y z
N MET A 1 -5.59 1.19 -13.54
CA MET A 1 -5.47 0.82 -12.12
C MET A 1 -4.01 0.76 -11.78
N GLY A 2 -3.50 1.68 -10.97
CA GLY A 2 -2.08 1.68 -10.63
C GLY A 2 -1.74 0.63 -9.58
N ARG A 3 -0.45 0.28 -9.60
CA ARG A 3 0.11 -0.80 -8.80
C ARG A 3 0.08 -0.49 -7.30
N ALA A 4 0.23 0.77 -6.94
CA ALA A 4 0.27 1.21 -5.55
C ALA A 4 -1.09 0.98 -4.86
N GLY A 5 -2.21 1.31 -5.51
CA GLY A 5 -3.55 1.05 -4.97
C GLY A 5 -3.81 -0.44 -4.72
N LYS A 6 -3.40 -1.31 -5.66
CA LYS A 6 -3.54 -2.77 -5.53
C LYS A 6 -2.72 -3.34 -4.37
N ALA A 7 -1.42 -2.99 -4.32
CA ALA A 7 -0.54 -3.40 -3.24
C ALA A 7 -1.08 -2.92 -1.88
N LEU A 8 -1.56 -1.67 -1.82
CA LEU A 8 -2.11 -1.10 -0.59
C LEU A 8 -3.35 -1.86 -0.13
N ARG A 9 -4.31 -2.12 -1.03
CA ARG A 9 -5.52 -2.88 -0.68
C ARG A 9 -5.16 -4.24 -0.11
N GLN A 10 -4.32 -5.00 -0.80
CA GLN A 10 -3.92 -6.34 -0.39
C GLN A 10 -3.28 -6.34 0.99
N ILE A 11 -2.40 -5.37 1.28
CA ILE A 11 -1.75 -5.26 2.58
C ILE A 11 -2.73 -4.92 3.69
N LEU A 12 -3.62 -3.95 3.47
CA LEU A 12 -4.60 -3.55 4.47
C LEU A 12 -5.56 -4.71 4.82
N GLU A 13 -5.95 -5.51 3.84
CA GLU A 13 -6.77 -6.71 4.04
C GLU A 13 -6.00 -7.83 4.73
N THR A 14 -4.78 -8.14 4.28
CA THR A 14 -3.96 -9.26 4.80
C THR A 14 -3.58 -9.07 6.26
N TYR A 15 -3.22 -7.83 6.64
CA TYR A 15 -2.76 -7.51 7.99
C TYR A 15 -3.86 -6.90 8.87
N GLY A 16 -5.11 -6.84 8.39
CA GLY A 16 -6.24 -6.30 9.15
C GLY A 16 -6.09 -4.82 9.53
N ILE A 17 -5.36 -4.04 8.73
CA ILE A 17 -5.11 -2.62 8.99
C ILE A 17 -6.27 -1.81 8.41
N SER A 18 -7.01 -1.11 9.27
CA SER A 18 -8.11 -0.26 8.80
C SER A 18 -7.61 0.98 8.05
N GLN A 19 -8.38 1.43 7.04
CA GLN A 19 -8.11 2.68 6.32
C GLN A 19 -8.03 3.90 7.26
N ASN A 20 -8.79 3.88 8.36
CA ASN A 20 -8.76 4.93 9.40
C ASN A 20 -7.41 4.96 10.14
N LYS A 21 -6.89 3.79 10.51
CA LYS A 21 -5.60 3.67 11.20
C LYS A 21 -4.47 4.22 10.32
N LEU A 22 -4.44 3.81 9.05
CA LEU A 22 -3.45 4.31 8.10
C LEU A 22 -3.61 5.83 7.87
N ALA A 23 -4.83 6.32 7.67
CA ALA A 23 -5.08 7.75 7.46
C ALA A 23 -4.63 8.61 8.65
N GLY A 24 -4.93 8.16 9.88
CA GLY A 24 -4.50 8.84 11.10
C GLY A 24 -2.99 8.93 11.24
N ALA A 25 -2.28 7.83 10.93
CA ALA A 25 -0.83 7.80 11.01
C ALA A 25 -0.14 8.61 9.88
N LEU A 26 -0.73 8.67 8.68
CA LEU A 26 -0.26 9.50 7.57
C LEU A 26 -0.63 11.00 7.72
N GLY A 27 -1.47 11.36 8.69
CA GLY A 27 -1.97 12.73 8.82
C GLY A 27 -2.87 13.18 7.65
N VAL A 28 -3.49 12.24 6.94
CA VAL A 28 -4.38 12.52 5.80
C VAL A 28 -5.84 12.22 6.15
N LYS A 29 -6.76 12.76 5.35
CA LYS A 29 -8.19 12.45 5.51
C LYS A 29 -8.47 11.01 5.07
N ARG A 30 -9.36 10.30 5.78
CA ARG A 30 -9.78 8.93 5.44
C ARG A 30 -10.19 8.76 3.97
N TYR A 31 -10.90 9.74 3.39
CA TYR A 31 -11.36 9.65 2.00
C TYR A 31 -10.20 9.52 1.00
N VAL A 32 -9.02 10.05 1.34
CA VAL A 32 -7.83 9.94 0.50
C VAL A 32 -7.38 8.48 0.43
N VAL A 33 -7.24 7.84 1.59
CA VAL A 33 -6.92 6.41 1.69
C VAL A 33 -8.00 5.54 1.04
N PHE A 34 -9.27 5.91 1.19
CA PHE A 34 -10.39 5.22 0.52
C PHE A 34 -10.23 5.22 -1.01
N ARG A 35 -9.84 6.36 -1.61
CA ARG A 35 -9.61 6.46 -3.06
C ARG A 35 -8.45 5.56 -3.51
N TRP A 36 -7.38 5.48 -2.73
CA TRP A 36 -6.26 4.58 -3.02
C TRP A 36 -6.67 3.10 -2.90
N PHE A 37 -7.38 2.75 -1.83
CA PHE A 37 -7.86 1.39 -1.56
C PHE A 37 -8.81 0.88 -2.64
N HIS A 38 -9.71 1.74 -3.14
CA HIS A 38 -10.64 1.42 -4.23
C HIS A 38 -10.08 1.71 -5.62
N GLU A 39 -8.77 1.96 -5.73
CA GLU A 39 -8.07 2.17 -7.01
C GLU A 39 -8.67 3.31 -7.87
N GLN A 40 -9.30 4.29 -7.23
CA GLN A 40 -9.87 5.49 -7.88
C GLN A 40 -8.78 6.51 -8.23
N THR A 41 -7.71 6.51 -7.45
CA THR A 41 -6.52 7.37 -7.64
C THR A 41 -5.34 6.64 -7.02
N ASP A 42 -4.14 6.82 -7.53
CA ASP A 42 -2.94 6.28 -6.90
C ASP A 42 -2.24 7.35 -6.04
N PRO A 43 -1.59 6.94 -4.93
CA PRO A 43 -0.67 7.82 -4.23
C PRO A 43 0.51 8.18 -5.15
N ASN A 44 1.05 9.39 -4.98
CA ASN A 44 2.29 9.78 -5.68
C ASN A 44 3.52 9.09 -5.06
N ALA A 45 4.68 9.17 -5.72
CA ALA A 45 5.88 8.48 -5.28
C ALA A 45 6.34 8.87 -3.85
N GLU A 46 6.23 10.15 -3.47
CA GLU A 46 6.54 10.60 -2.11
C GLU A 46 5.59 9.99 -1.07
N THR A 47 4.29 9.94 -1.39
CA THR A 47 3.27 9.34 -0.54
C THR A 47 3.48 7.84 -0.38
N VAL A 48 3.94 7.14 -1.42
CA VAL A 48 4.31 5.73 -1.33
C VAL A 48 5.43 5.52 -0.32
N ALA A 49 6.46 6.38 -0.32
CA ALA A 49 7.53 6.30 0.67
C ALA A 49 7.02 6.54 2.10
N GLU A 50 6.11 7.50 2.29
CA GLU A 50 5.47 7.75 3.59
C GLU A 50 4.58 6.59 4.04
N ILE A 51 3.83 5.96 3.13
CA ILE A 51 3.05 4.75 3.40
C ILE A 51 3.97 3.65 3.94
N VAL A 52 5.14 3.42 3.34
CA VAL A 52 6.10 2.40 3.80
C VAL A 52 6.59 2.71 5.22
N LYS A 53 6.94 3.98 5.50
CA LYS A 53 7.40 4.40 6.84
C LYS A 53 6.31 4.17 7.90
N VAL A 54 5.09 4.61 7.61
CA VAL A 54 3.95 4.46 8.52
C VAL A 54 3.56 3.00 8.71
N LEU A 55 3.54 2.20 7.65
CA LEU A 55 3.30 0.76 7.76
C LEU A 55 4.36 0.11 8.63
N LYS A 56 5.62 0.52 8.53
CA LYS A 56 6.71 -0.05 9.34
C LYS A 56 6.53 0.22 10.83
N GLU A 57 5.96 1.37 11.19
CA GLU A 57 5.61 1.71 12.58
C GLU A 57 4.38 0.93 13.07
N ILE A 58 3.42 0.66 12.19
CA ILE A 58 2.17 -0.06 12.53
C ILE A 58 2.39 -1.57 12.63
N GLU A 59 3.04 -2.15 11.62
CA GLU A 59 3.30 -3.57 11.42
C GLU A 59 4.49 -3.74 10.44
N PRO A 60 5.71 -3.99 10.93
CA PRO A 60 6.90 -4.10 10.09
C PRO A 60 6.77 -5.06 8.90
N SER A 61 6.11 -6.21 9.10
CA SER A 61 5.92 -7.19 8.01
C SER A 61 5.02 -6.67 6.90
N ALA A 62 4.04 -5.82 7.22
CA ALA A 62 3.17 -5.19 6.22
C ALA A 62 3.94 -4.21 5.32
N ALA A 63 4.95 -3.53 5.86
CA ALA A 63 5.78 -2.61 5.10
C ALA A 63 6.69 -3.34 4.11
N GLU A 64 7.34 -4.42 4.55
CA GLU A 64 8.18 -5.25 3.69
C GLU A 64 7.38 -5.87 2.55
N GLU A 65 6.21 -6.42 2.86
CA GLU A 65 5.32 -7.02 1.88
C GLU A 65 4.76 -5.97 0.91
N PHE A 66 4.44 -4.77 1.39
CA PHE A 66 4.00 -3.68 0.51
C PHE A 66 5.08 -3.32 -0.52
N VAL A 67 6.34 -3.20 -0.10
CA VAL A 67 7.47 -2.94 -1.00
C VAL A 67 7.65 -4.10 -1.98
N ARG A 68 7.50 -5.35 -1.53
CA ARG A 68 7.57 -6.54 -2.39
C ARG A 68 6.47 -6.54 -3.45
N LEU A 69 5.23 -6.24 -3.09
CA LEU A 69 4.11 -6.19 -4.03
C LEU A 69 4.22 -4.99 -5.00
N TYR A 70 4.65 -3.84 -4.49
CA TYR A 70 4.74 -2.62 -5.31
C TYR A 70 5.99 -2.59 -6.22
N LEU A 71 7.17 -2.96 -5.73
CA LEU A 71 8.41 -2.91 -6.50
C LEU A 71 8.93 -4.29 -6.89
N GLY A 72 8.75 -5.29 -6.03
CA GLY A 72 9.28 -6.64 -6.25
C GLY A 72 8.74 -7.27 -7.54
N GLU A 73 7.45 -7.13 -7.82
CA GLU A 73 6.86 -7.61 -9.08
C GLU A 73 7.42 -6.88 -10.34
N ILE A 74 8.02 -5.69 -10.24
CA ILE A 74 8.75 -5.04 -11.36
C ILE A 74 10.02 -5.82 -11.67
N ILE A 75 10.71 -6.28 -10.64
CA ILE A 75 12.01 -6.94 -10.72
C ILE A 75 11.84 -8.43 -11.04
N THR A 76 10.79 -9.06 -10.51
CA THR A 76 10.52 -10.50 -10.71
C THR A 76 9.79 -10.83 -12.01
N GLY A 77 9.41 -9.82 -12.80
CA GLY A 77 8.87 -9.94 -14.16
C GLY A 77 8.01 -11.18 -14.39
N ASP A 78 6.71 -11.11 -14.05
CA ASP A 78 5.68 -12.13 -14.29
C ASP A 78 6.24 -13.51 -14.72
N THR A 79 6.84 -14.24 -13.79
CA THR A 79 6.97 -15.69 -13.96
C THR A 79 5.63 -16.32 -13.57
N GLN A 80 4.56 -15.93 -14.27
CA GLN A 80 3.36 -16.74 -14.35
C GLN A 80 3.57 -17.74 -15.49
N GLN A 81 4.30 -18.81 -15.19
CA GLN A 81 4.10 -20.07 -15.92
C GLN A 81 2.82 -20.70 -15.37
N GLN A 82 1.72 -20.56 -16.11
CA GLN A 82 0.65 -21.57 -16.21
C GLN A 82 -0.28 -21.27 -17.36
#